data_AF-A0A9X3V534-F1
#
_entry.id   AF-A0A9X3V534-F1
#
_cell.length_a   1.000
_cell.length_b   1.000
_cell.length_c   1.000
_cell.angle_alpha   90.00
_cell.angle_beta   90.00
_cell.angle_gamma   90.00
#
_symmetry.space_group_name_H-M   'P 1'
#
loop_
_entity.id
_entity.type
_entity.pdbx_description
1 polymer ?
#
loop_
_entity_poly.entity_id
_entity_poly.type
_entity_poly.pdbx_seq_one_letter_code
_entity_poly.pdbx_strand_id
1 'polypeptide(L)'
;MWLAACLAAPLLLSGCEIPGLGPDPRAVQKDAEAKAIGGACRHALRGLEDCFTLNPKATKAQIFAGWKEMDQYMRENKLEGTPSVLGKLEKPAGSAGRRGEDGGDAESRDGGGSSSRGRS
;
A
#
# COMPACT_ATOMS: atom_id res chain seq x y z
N MET A 1 -43.25 -31.23 17.42
CA MET A 1 -43.02 -29.76 17.38
C MET A 1 -41.55 -29.32 17.57
N TRP A 2 -40.61 -30.18 18.02
CA TRP A 2 -39.23 -29.74 18.32
C TRP A 2 -38.13 -30.22 17.36
N LEU A 3 -38.41 -31.15 16.44
CA LEU A 3 -37.40 -31.65 15.47
C LEU A 3 -37.38 -30.88 14.14
N ALA A 4 -38.51 -30.31 13.72
CA ALA A 4 -38.58 -29.52 12.48
C ALA A 4 -37.95 -28.12 12.62
N ALA A 5 -37.93 -27.56 13.84
CA ALA A 5 -37.35 -26.25 14.11
C ALA A 5 -35.80 -26.29 14.16
N CYS A 6 -35.19 -27.42 14.52
CA CYS A 6 -33.73 -27.54 14.65
C CYS A 6 -33.01 -27.72 13.32
N LEU A 7 -33.68 -28.22 12.27
CA LEU A 7 -33.05 -28.49 10.98
C LEU A 7 -33.07 -27.28 10.02
N ALA A 8 -33.91 -26.28 10.28
CA ALA A 8 -33.97 -25.04 9.50
C ALA A 8 -32.97 -23.96 9.97
N ALA A 9 -32.46 -24.08 11.21
CA ALA A 9 -31.55 -23.10 11.81
C ALA A 9 -30.15 -23.03 11.14
N PRO A 10 -29.47 -24.13 10.74
CA PRO A 10 -28.14 -24.02 10.12
C PRO A 10 -28.17 -23.52 8.67
N LEU A 11 -29.31 -23.63 7.98
CA LEU A 11 -29.48 -23.14 6.60
C LEU A 11 -29.66 -21.62 6.52
N LEU A 12 -30.08 -20.97 7.61
CA LEU A 12 -30.19 -19.51 7.71
C LEU A 12 -28.93 -18.83 8.28
N LEU A 13 -27.99 -19.60 8.83
CA LEU A 13 -26.74 -19.05 9.41
C LEU A 13 -25.51 -19.21 8.51
N SER A 14 -25.64 -19.87 7.35
CA SER A 14 -24.50 -20.15 6.44
C SER A 14 -24.52 -19.37 5.12
N GLY A 15 -25.44 -18.42 4.94
CA GLY A 15 -25.42 -17.61 3.72
C GLY A 15 -26.35 -16.40 3.76
N CYS A 16 -25.79 -15.22 4.05
CA CYS A 16 -26.20 -13.95 3.43
C CYS A 16 -25.22 -12.81 3.77
N GLU A 17 -23.93 -13.05 3.58
CA GLU A 17 -23.03 -12.01 3.08
C GLU A 17 -22.88 -12.28 1.58
N ILE A 18 -23.57 -11.51 0.75
CA ILE A 18 -23.25 -11.37 -0.68
C ILE A 18 -22.82 -9.91 -0.93
N PRO A 19 -21.70 -9.42 -0.38
CA PRO A 19 -21.04 -8.27 -0.96
C PRO A 19 -20.25 -8.75 -2.16
N GLY A 20 -20.70 -8.31 -3.33
CA GLY A 20 -19.99 -8.47 -4.58
C GLY A 20 -18.58 -7.90 -4.47
N LEU A 21 -17.64 -8.84 -4.40
CA LEU A 21 -16.19 -8.67 -4.42
C LEU A 21 -15.69 -7.76 -3.30
N GLY A 22 -15.26 -8.40 -2.20
CA GLY A 22 -14.25 -7.79 -1.32
C GLY A 22 -13.08 -7.20 -2.13
N PRO A 23 -12.22 -6.37 -1.51
CA PRO A 23 -11.18 -5.64 -2.21
C PRO A 23 -10.47 -6.53 -3.24
N ASP A 24 -10.29 -6.00 -4.46
CA ASP A 24 -9.80 -6.76 -5.62
C ASP A 24 -8.68 -7.71 -5.17
N PRO A 25 -8.75 -9.02 -5.48
CA PRO A 25 -7.81 -9.99 -4.93
C PRO A 25 -6.36 -9.64 -5.25
N ARG A 26 -6.08 -8.91 -6.35
CA ARG A 26 -4.74 -8.41 -6.65
C ARG A 26 -4.36 -7.22 -5.77
N ALA A 27 -5.30 -6.34 -5.43
CA ALA A 27 -5.07 -5.28 -4.45
C ALA A 27 -4.77 -5.85 -3.06
N VAL A 28 -5.55 -6.84 -2.59
CA VAL A 28 -5.29 -7.53 -1.33
C VAL A 28 -3.93 -8.23 -1.35
N GLN A 29 -3.60 -8.92 -2.44
CA GLN A 29 -2.29 -9.53 -2.59
C GLN A 29 -1.18 -8.48 -2.55
N LYS A 30 -1.31 -7.36 -3.27
CA LYS A 30 -0.31 -6.28 -3.27
C LYS A 30 -0.08 -5.69 -1.88
N ASP A 31 -1.14 -5.53 -1.09
CA ASP A 31 -1.04 -5.02 0.27
C ASP A 31 -0.42 -6.05 1.21
N ALA A 32 -0.74 -7.34 1.05
CA ALA A 32 -0.10 -8.44 1.77
C ALA A 32 1.40 -8.55 1.43
N GLU A 33 1.76 -8.45 0.14
CA GLU A 33 3.16 -8.40 -0.30
C GLU A 33 3.89 -7.19 0.29
N ALA A 34 3.27 -6.02 0.27
CA ALA A 34 3.86 -4.82 0.84
C ALA A 34 4.11 -4.95 2.36
N LYS A 35 3.19 -5.56 3.11
CA LYS A 35 3.40 -5.91 4.52
C LYS A 35 4.55 -6.90 4.70
N ALA A 36 4.59 -7.97 3.91
CA ALA A 36 5.64 -8.97 3.97
C ALA A 36 7.03 -8.34 3.70
N ILE A 37 7.13 -7.46 2.71
CA ILE A 37 8.33 -6.67 2.42
C ILE A 37 8.75 -5.85 3.63
N GLY A 38 7.81 -5.14 4.27
CA GLY A 38 8.08 -4.36 5.48
C GLY A 38 8.64 -5.18 6.63
N GLY A 39 8.04 -6.35 6.89
CA GLY A 39 8.52 -7.28 7.90
C GLY A 39 9.92 -7.81 7.58
N ALA A 40 10.14 -8.27 6.36
CA ALA A 40 11.46 -8.72 5.90
C ALA A 40 12.52 -7.64 6.05
N CYS A 41 12.18 -6.40 5.73
CA CYS A 41 13.03 -5.22 5.89
C CYS A 41 13.46 -4.99 7.34
N ARG A 42 12.54 -5.11 8.30
CA ARG A 42 12.87 -4.97 9.72
C ARG A 42 13.78 -6.10 10.18
N HIS A 43 13.44 -7.33 9.82
CA HIS A 43 14.25 -8.50 10.14
C HIS A 43 15.66 -8.39 9.52
N ALA A 44 15.77 -7.73 8.36
CA ALA A 44 17.03 -7.44 7.69
C ALA A 44 17.85 -6.28 8.31
N LEU A 45 17.40 -5.75 9.46
CA LEU A 45 17.98 -4.59 10.15
C LEU A 45 18.09 -3.33 9.27
N ARG A 46 17.15 -3.15 8.33
CA ARG A 46 17.12 -2.02 7.40
C ARG A 46 16.15 -0.93 7.87
N GLY A 47 16.52 0.32 7.61
CA GLY A 47 15.64 1.49 7.83
C GLY A 47 14.52 1.57 6.79
N LEU A 48 13.42 2.23 7.15
CA LEU A 48 12.24 2.39 6.28
C LEU A 48 12.54 3.13 4.98
N GLU A 49 13.38 4.16 5.02
CA GLU A 49 13.76 4.96 3.85
C GLU A 49 14.44 4.10 2.75
N ASP A 50 15.31 3.18 3.16
CA ASP A 50 15.92 2.24 2.22
C ASP A 50 14.88 1.25 1.68
N CYS A 51 13.95 0.79 2.52
CA CYS A 51 12.90 -0.13 2.09
C CYS A 51 11.92 0.48 1.09
N PHE A 52 11.60 1.76 1.24
CA PHE A 52 10.82 2.51 0.25
C PHE A 52 11.58 2.72 -1.05
N THR A 53 12.90 2.95 -0.96
CA THR A 53 13.76 3.13 -2.14
C THR A 53 13.90 1.83 -2.94
N LEU A 54 14.02 0.68 -2.26
CA LEU A 54 14.13 -0.63 -2.89
C LEU A 54 12.80 -1.14 -3.46
N ASN A 55 11.65 -0.69 -2.91
CA ASN A 55 10.32 -1.17 -3.28
C ASN A 55 9.38 -0.04 -3.72
N PRO A 56 9.69 0.69 -4.80
CA PRO A 56 8.92 1.87 -5.21
C PRO A 56 7.49 1.55 -5.70
N LYS A 57 7.20 0.28 -6.03
CA LYS A 57 5.90 -0.18 -6.51
C LYS A 57 4.98 -0.67 -5.38
N ALA A 58 5.50 -0.84 -4.18
CA ALA A 58 4.75 -1.35 -3.03
C ALA A 58 4.15 -0.21 -2.22
N THR A 59 3.00 -0.47 -1.60
CA THR A 59 2.28 0.51 -0.81
C THR A 59 3.09 0.88 0.43
N LYS A 60 3.63 2.11 0.50
CA LYS A 60 4.47 2.59 1.63
C LYS A 60 3.79 2.41 2.99
N ALA A 61 2.48 2.65 3.06
CA ALA A 61 1.71 2.46 4.28
C ALA A 61 1.71 1.00 4.77
N GLN A 62 1.58 0.04 3.85
CA GLN A 62 1.58 -1.39 4.19
C GLN A 62 2.99 -1.89 4.53
N ILE A 63 4.04 -1.40 3.86
CA ILE A 63 5.43 -1.62 4.26
C ILE A 63 5.65 -1.16 5.71
N PHE A 64 5.20 0.05 6.05
CA PHE A 64 5.32 0.55 7.41
C PHE A 64 4.56 -0.30 8.44
N ALA A 65 3.34 -0.74 8.08
CA ALA A 65 2.56 -1.63 8.93
C ALA A 65 3.32 -2.93 9.24
N GLY A 66 3.78 -3.65 8.21
CA GLY A 66 4.53 -4.89 8.39
C GLY A 66 5.88 -4.71 9.09
N TRP A 67 6.55 -3.57 8.87
CA TRP A 67 7.80 -3.23 9.57
C TRP A 67 7.57 -3.07 11.09
N LYS A 68 6.50 -2.36 11.49
CA LYS A 68 6.15 -2.19 12.91
C LYS A 68 5.77 -3.52 13.56
N GLU A 69 4.95 -4.32 12.88
CA GLU A 69 4.52 -5.63 13.36
C GLU A 69 5.73 -6.54 13.60
N MET A 70 6.67 -6.58 12.65
CA MET A 70 7.90 -7.34 12.82
C MET A 70 8.82 -6.75 13.90
N ASP A 71 8.89 -5.42 14.05
CA ASP A 71 9.69 -4.80 15.12
C ASP A 71 9.16 -5.19 16.49
N GLN A 72 7.83 -5.11 16.66
CA GLN A 72 7.16 -5.53 17.87
C GLN A 72 7.40 -7.01 18.14
N TYR A 73 7.20 -7.87 17.13
CA TYR A 73 7.43 -9.30 17.23
C TYR A 73 8.88 -9.63 17.65
N MET A 74 9.88 -8.98 17.04
CA MET A 74 11.29 -9.18 17.39
C MET A 74 11.60 -8.74 18.83
N ARG A 75 11.01 -7.64 19.30
CA ARG A 75 11.20 -7.15 20.68
C ARG A 75 10.56 -8.06 21.71
N GLU A 76 9.35 -8.53 21.44
CA GLU A 76 8.60 -9.42 22.33
C GLU A 76 9.24 -10.81 22.40
N ASN A 77 9.81 -11.30 21.29
CA ASN A 77 10.35 -12.66 21.18
C ASN A 77 11.89 -12.72 21.21
N LYS A 78 12.58 -11.59 21.41
CA LYS A 78 14.04 -11.47 21.45
C LYS A 78 14.73 -12.10 20.24
N LEU A 79 14.14 -11.89 19.07
CA LEU A 79 14.71 -12.40 17.83
C LEU A 79 15.80 -11.47 17.32
N GLU A 80 16.92 -12.04 16.92
CA GLU A 80 17.98 -11.29 16.25
C GLU A 80 17.64 -11.13 14.76
N GLY A 81 17.90 -9.94 14.24
CA GLY A 81 17.76 -9.67 12.82
C GLY A 81 18.99 -10.16 12.06
N THR A 82 18.81 -10.50 10.80
CA THR A 82 19.91 -10.94 9.92
C THR A 82 20.24 -9.81 8.94
N PRO A 83 21.39 -9.11 9.06
CA PRO A 83 21.74 -8.03 8.15
C PRO A 83 21.64 -8.46 6.68
N SER A 84 21.00 -7.62 5.86
CA SER A 84 20.89 -7.90 4.43
C SER A 84 22.25 -7.80 3.75
N VAL A 85 22.66 -8.83 3.02
CA VAL A 85 23.87 -8.83 2.17
C VAL A 85 23.70 -8.11 0.83
N LEU A 86 22.47 -7.73 0.46
CA LEU A 86 22.21 -6.95 -0.74
C LEU A 86 22.61 -5.49 -0.51
N GLY A 87 23.64 -5.05 -1.25
CA GLY A 87 24.09 -3.66 -1.32
C GLY A 87 23.04 -2.71 -1.92
N LYS A 88 23.36 -1.40 -1.98
CA LYS A 88 22.49 -0.38 -2.58
C LYS A 88 22.19 -0.81 -4.02
N LEU A 89 20.93 -1.13 -4.32
CA LEU A 89 20.52 -1.45 -5.68
C LEU A 89 20.68 -0.18 -6.52
N GLU A 90 21.69 -0.13 -7.37
CA GLU A 90 21.84 0.93 -8.36
C GLU A 90 20.62 0.88 -9.28
N LYS A 91 19.84 1.95 -9.29
CA LYS A 91 18.71 2.09 -10.20
C LYS A 91 19.26 2.11 -11.62
N PRO A 92 18.87 1.19 -12.52
CA PRO A 92 19.33 1.24 -13.91
C PRO A 92 18.99 2.60 -14.49
N ALA A 93 20.02 3.35 -14.89
CA ALA A 93 19.86 4.60 -15.62
C ALA A 93 19.24 4.28 -16.99
N GLY A 94 17.91 4.30 -17.09
CA GLY A 94 17.24 3.83 -18.30
C GLY A 94 15.76 4.14 -18.46
N SER A 95 15.19 5.09 -17.71
CA SER A 95 13.80 5.53 -17.96
C SER A 95 13.58 7.05 -17.86
N ALA A 96 14.63 7.83 -18.08
CA ALA A 96 14.48 9.24 -18.47
C ALA A 96 14.32 9.28 -20.00
N GLY A 97 13.10 9.00 -20.48
CA GLY A 97 12.88 8.85 -21.92
C GLY A 97 11.43 8.59 -22.33
N ARG A 98 10.48 9.32 -21.76
CA ARG A 98 9.21 9.73 -22.40
C ARG A 98 8.48 10.75 -21.52
N ARG A 99 9.04 11.96 -21.47
CA ARG A 99 8.23 13.17 -21.35
C ARG A 99 7.62 13.36 -22.75
N GLY A 100 6.34 13.03 -22.89
CA GLY A 100 5.51 13.48 -24.00
C GLY A 100 4.48 14.42 -23.41
N GLU A 101 4.65 15.71 -23.68
CA GLU A 101 3.59 16.71 -23.58
C GLU A 101 2.45 16.32 -24.53
N ASP A 102 1.22 16.32 -24.03
CA ASP A 102 0.04 16.68 -24.80
C ASP A 102 -0.94 17.38 -23.86
N GLY A 103 -1.04 18.70 -24.03
CA GLY A 103 -2.04 19.54 -23.39
C GLY A 103 -3.34 19.46 -24.19
N GLY A 104 -4.46 19.41 -23.46
CA GLY A 104 -5.80 19.44 -24.01
C GLY A 104 -6.74 20.03 -22.97
N ASP A 105 -6.61 21.32 -22.75
CA ASP A 105 -7.49 22.20 -21.99
C ASP A 105 -8.89 22.27 -22.62
N ALA A 106 -9.90 21.93 -21.82
CA ALA A 106 -11.28 22.35 -22.04
C ALA A 106 -11.66 23.34 -20.94
N GLU A 107 -11.70 24.59 -21.38
CA GLU A 107 -12.17 25.82 -20.75
C GLU A 107 -13.49 25.68 -19.96
N SER A 108 -13.55 26.24 -18.75
CA SER A 108 -14.75 26.92 -18.27
C SER A 108 -14.38 28.14 -17.43
N ARG A 109 -15.13 29.21 -17.69
CA ARG A 109 -14.84 30.62 -17.49
C ARG A 109 -15.27 31.18 -16.13
N ASP A 110 -14.92 32.47 -15.97
CA ASP A 110 -15.38 33.49 -15.03
C ASP A 110 -14.74 33.44 -13.64
N GLY A 111 -14.09 34.49 -13.13
CA GLY A 111 -13.96 35.88 -13.57
C GLY A 111 -13.74 36.75 -12.31
N GLY A 112 -12.79 37.68 -12.35
CA GLY A 112 -12.70 38.78 -11.36
C GLY A 112 -11.34 38.94 -10.67
N GLY A 113 -10.39 39.59 -11.35
CA GLY A 113 -9.07 39.94 -10.83
C GLY A 113 -9.07 41.18 -9.92
N SER A 114 -8.19 41.17 -8.93
CA SER A 114 -7.84 42.30 -8.07
C SER A 114 -6.36 42.65 -8.23
N SER A 115 -6.12 43.96 -8.40
CA SER A 115 -4.95 44.73 -7.94
C SER A 115 -3.60 44.71 -8.69
N SER A 116 -3.22 45.93 -9.06
CA SER A 116 -1.86 46.52 -9.06
C SER A 116 -0.95 46.33 -10.28
N ARG A 117 -0.72 47.44 -11.00
CA ARG A 117 0.60 48.08 -11.19
C ARG A 117 0.49 49.30 -12.13
N GLY A 118 0.38 50.49 -11.54
CA GLY A 118 0.59 51.76 -12.23
C GLY A 118 2.09 52.01 -12.37
N ARG A 119 2.53 52.24 -13.61
CA ARG A 119 3.86 52.72 -13.98
C ARG A 119 3.64 54.02 -14.76
N SER A 120 3.98 55.15 -14.17
CA SER A 120 4.34 56.43 -14.80
C SER A 120 4.96 57.31 -13.72
#